data_AF-A0A7W9HFQ4-F1
#
_entry.id   AF-A0A7W9HFQ4-F1
#
_cell.length_a   1.000
_cell.length_b   1.000
_cell.length_c   1.000
_cell.angle_alpha   90.00
_cell.angle_beta   90.00
_cell.angle_gamma   90.00
#
_symmetry.space_group_name_H-M   'P 1'
#
loop_
_entity.id
_entity.type
_entity.pdbx_description
1 polymer ?
#
loop_
_entity_poly.entity_id
_entity_poly.type
_entity_poly.pdbx_seq_one_letter_code
_entity_poly.pdbx_strand_id
1 'polypeptide(L)'
;MPAPPTCPRPKPGLAKLLTYVSTETNDTARLALHVGAVVEPDIAGYERVVTLPACGRCILLSGRLYRYSTGFLRHPRCDCSMRPVTSEQWREGGSSDSPRALFDGMTLAQQDKAFGKGEAAAIRAGADIGRVVNARRRNQVYVAGGYEFTREAITSRGIGQQRGELAKNSGRYRRSQVPRPTAAQLVNTVGEDQAELVRQLRRFGYLR
;
A
#
# COMPACT_ATOMS: atom_id res chain seq x y z
N MET A 1 36.93 -12.87 -36.88
CA MET A 1 36.51 -12.69 -35.47
C MET A 1 35.30 -13.59 -35.21
N PRO A 2 35.39 -14.63 -34.37
CA PRO A 2 34.24 -15.47 -34.05
C PRO A 2 33.26 -14.72 -33.13
N ALA A 3 31.96 -14.83 -33.40
CA ALA A 3 30.90 -14.25 -32.58
C ALA A 3 30.93 -14.81 -31.15
N PRO A 4 30.63 -13.98 -30.12
CA PRO A 4 30.61 -14.46 -28.74
C PRO A 4 29.53 -15.54 -28.57
N PRO A 5 29.79 -16.59 -27.76
CA PRO A 5 28.82 -17.65 -27.53
C PRO A 5 27.57 -17.06 -26.89
N THR A 6 26.42 -17.21 -27.57
CA THR A 6 25.12 -16.84 -27.03
C THR A 6 24.82 -17.76 -25.86
N CYS A 7 24.97 -17.25 -24.64
CA CYS A 7 24.55 -17.95 -23.44
C CYS A 7 23.04 -18.26 -23.55
N PRO A 8 22.61 -19.54 -23.48
CA PRO A 8 21.21 -19.88 -23.58
C PRO A 8 20.45 -19.25 -22.41
N ARG A 9 19.57 -18.28 -22.69
CA ARG A 9 18.69 -17.71 -21.67
C ARG A 9 17.78 -18.81 -21.14
N PRO A 10 17.74 -19.07 -19.81
CA PRO A 10 16.87 -20.09 -19.26
C PRO A 10 15.42 -19.77 -19.62
N LYS A 11 14.72 -20.74 -20.21
CA LYS A 11 13.31 -20.59 -20.56
C LYS A 11 12.53 -20.36 -19.26
N PRO A 12 11.76 -19.27 -19.14
CA PRO A 12 10.89 -19.10 -17.98
C PRO A 12 9.90 -20.28 -17.92
N GLY A 13 9.79 -20.92 -16.75
CA GLY A 13 8.80 -21.98 -16.55
C GLY A 13 7.37 -21.46 -16.77
N LEU A 14 6.44 -22.36 -17.13
CA LEU A 14 5.06 -22.03 -17.54
C LEU A 14 4.37 -21.01 -16.62
N ALA A 15 4.49 -21.16 -15.30
CA ALA A 15 3.89 -20.23 -14.33
C ALA A 15 4.41 -18.79 -14.46
N LYS A 16 5.70 -18.61 -14.78
CA LYS A 16 6.28 -17.28 -15.02
C LYS A 16 5.77 -16.68 -16.33
N LEU A 17 5.68 -17.49 -17.39
CA LEU A 17 5.12 -17.06 -18.67
C LEU A 17 3.66 -16.62 -18.53
N LEU A 18 2.82 -17.41 -17.85
CA LEU A 18 1.42 -17.05 -17.60
C LEU A 18 1.32 -15.77 -16.76
N THR A 19 2.21 -15.58 -15.79
CA THR A 19 2.26 -14.33 -15.02
C THR A 19 2.62 -13.14 -15.91
N TYR A 20 3.54 -13.29 -16.85
CA TYR A 20 3.90 -12.21 -17.78
C TYR A 20 2.77 -11.92 -18.77
N VAL A 21 2.20 -12.93 -19.41
CA VAL A 21 1.08 -12.74 -20.34
C VAL A 21 -0.10 -12.06 -19.66
N SER A 22 -0.54 -12.55 -18.49
CA SER A 22 -1.59 -11.89 -17.70
C SER A 22 -1.20 -10.48 -17.25
N THR A 23 0.11 -10.23 -17.07
CA THR A 23 0.57 -8.89 -16.72
C THR A 23 0.39 -7.94 -17.90
N GLU A 24 0.88 -8.32 -19.07
CA GLU A 24 0.81 -7.54 -20.31
C GLU A 24 -0.63 -7.33 -20.79
N THR A 25 -1.50 -8.34 -20.72
CA THR A 25 -2.91 -8.21 -21.14
C THR A 25 -3.65 -7.15 -20.33
N ASN A 26 -3.46 -7.15 -19.00
CA ASN A 26 -4.14 -6.19 -18.14
C ASN A 26 -3.51 -4.79 -18.26
N ASP A 27 -2.20 -4.70 -18.50
CA ASP A 27 -1.54 -3.42 -18.79
C ASP A 27 -2.05 -2.81 -20.11
N THR A 28 -2.31 -3.65 -21.13
CA THR A 28 -2.92 -3.23 -22.41
C THR A 28 -4.37 -2.77 -22.22
N ALA A 29 -5.18 -3.54 -21.48
CA ALA A 29 -6.57 -3.18 -21.17
C ALA A 29 -6.66 -1.84 -20.43
N ARG A 30 -5.72 -1.53 -19.53
CA ARG A 30 -5.62 -0.21 -18.88
C ARG A 30 -5.27 0.90 -19.87
N LEU A 31 -4.29 0.67 -20.75
CA LEU A 31 -3.88 1.68 -21.73
C LEU A 31 -5.02 2.06 -22.68
N ALA A 32 -5.88 1.10 -23.04
CA ALA A 32 -7.06 1.35 -23.86
C ALA A 32 -8.07 2.31 -23.21
N LEU A 33 -8.15 2.35 -21.87
CA LEU A 33 -9.07 3.20 -21.12
C LEU A 33 -8.60 4.66 -20.97
N HIS A 34 -7.48 5.07 -21.59
CA HIS A 34 -6.83 6.36 -21.30
C HIS A 34 -7.48 7.61 -21.92
N VAL A 35 -8.50 7.51 -22.79
CA VAL A 35 -9.01 8.68 -23.54
C VAL A 35 -10.53 8.95 -23.37
N GLY A 36 -11.24 8.18 -22.53
CA GLY A 36 -12.70 8.35 -22.36
C GLY A 36 -13.11 9.74 -21.88
N ALA A 37 -12.42 10.29 -20.88
CA ALA A 37 -12.74 11.58 -20.27
C ALA A 37 -12.51 12.81 -21.17
N VAL A 38 -11.80 12.67 -22.29
CA VAL A 38 -11.67 13.77 -23.28
C VAL A 38 -12.90 13.80 -24.19
N VAL A 39 -13.51 12.64 -24.43
CA VAL A 39 -14.64 12.48 -25.35
C VAL A 39 -15.98 12.67 -24.61
N GLU A 40 -16.04 12.31 -23.32
CA GLU A 40 -17.25 12.35 -22.51
C GLU A 40 -17.11 13.36 -21.35
N PRO A 41 -17.78 14.53 -21.42
CA PRO A 41 -17.62 15.60 -20.44
C PRO A 41 -18.18 15.28 -19.04
N ASP A 42 -19.10 14.32 -18.94
CA ASP A 42 -19.71 13.91 -17.66
C ASP A 42 -18.76 13.06 -16.79
N ILE A 43 -17.66 12.55 -17.37
CA ILE A 43 -16.64 11.80 -16.64
C ILE A 43 -15.84 12.77 -15.76
N ALA A 44 -16.01 12.65 -14.44
CA ALA A 44 -15.27 13.45 -13.46
C ALA A 44 -13.80 13.00 -13.32
N GLY A 45 -13.54 11.73 -13.63
CA GLY A 45 -12.21 11.17 -13.65
C GLY A 45 -12.24 9.64 -13.68
N TYR A 46 -11.12 9.08 -13.24
CA TYR A 46 -10.87 7.65 -13.24
C TYR A 46 -10.60 7.17 -11.82
N GLU A 47 -11.45 6.27 -11.36
CA GLU A 47 -11.30 5.60 -10.08
C GLU A 47 -10.36 4.40 -10.22
N ARG A 48 -9.45 4.23 -9.27
CA ARG A 48 -8.61 3.04 -9.21
C ARG A 48 -9.36 1.88 -8.55
N VAL A 49 -9.59 0.84 -9.34
CA VAL A 49 -10.26 -0.39 -8.92
C VAL A 49 -9.22 -1.48 -8.68
N VAL A 50 -9.42 -2.28 -7.64
CA VAL A 50 -8.53 -3.38 -7.29
C VAL A 50 -9.32 -4.65 -7.11
N THR A 51 -9.02 -5.66 -7.92
CA THR A 51 -9.56 -7.00 -7.77
C THR A 51 -8.65 -7.81 -6.86
N LEU A 52 -9.23 -8.47 -5.86
CA LEU A 52 -8.47 -9.36 -4.98
C LEU A 52 -8.14 -10.68 -5.71
N PRO A 53 -6.98 -11.30 -5.45
CA PRO A 53 -5.95 -10.92 -4.46
C PRO A 53 -5.02 -9.79 -4.95
N ALA A 54 -4.69 -8.85 -4.06
CA ALA A 54 -3.75 -7.76 -4.33
C ALA A 54 -2.83 -7.48 -3.14
N CYS A 55 -1.71 -6.79 -3.37
CA CYS A 55 -0.80 -6.39 -2.30
C CYS A 55 -1.32 -5.18 -1.52
N GLY A 56 -0.85 -5.00 -0.27
CA GLY A 56 -1.25 -3.88 0.58
C GLY A 56 -1.05 -2.49 -0.03
N ARG A 57 -0.06 -2.31 -0.93
CA ARG A 57 0.14 -1.01 -1.62
C ARG A 57 -0.94 -0.73 -2.68
N CYS A 58 -1.43 -1.76 -3.35
CA CYS A 58 -2.52 -1.61 -4.32
C CYS A 58 -3.84 -1.37 -3.58
N ILE A 59 -4.09 -2.14 -2.51
CA ILE A 59 -5.26 -1.96 -1.65
C ILE A 59 -5.31 -0.54 -1.08
N LEU A 60 -4.20 0.01 -0.59
CA LEU A 60 -4.14 1.40 -0.11
C LEU A 60 -4.57 2.44 -1.16
N LEU A 61 -4.36 2.17 -2.45
CA LEU A 61 -4.65 3.10 -3.53
C LEU A 61 -6.03 2.88 -4.17
N SER A 62 -6.79 1.89 -3.71
CA SER A 62 -8.16 1.62 -4.17
C SER A 62 -9.12 2.77 -3.85
N GLY A 63 -10.14 2.94 -4.70
CA GLY A 63 -11.18 3.97 -4.54
C GLY A 63 -10.71 5.40 -4.78
N ARG A 64 -9.43 5.61 -5.11
CA ARG A 64 -8.89 6.95 -5.37
C ARG A 64 -9.28 7.43 -6.76
N LEU A 65 -9.88 8.62 -6.82
CA LEU A 65 -10.17 9.33 -8.06
C LEU A 65 -8.94 10.08 -8.58
N TYR A 66 -8.67 9.90 -9.87
CA TYR A 66 -7.65 10.62 -10.63
C TYR A 66 -8.33 11.37 -11.76
N ARG A 67 -8.09 12.68 -11.85
CA ARG A 67 -8.70 13.52 -12.91
C ARG A 67 -8.27 13.10 -14.32
N TYR A 68 -7.05 12.57 -14.45
CA TYR A 68 -6.51 12.04 -15.70
C TYR A 68 -5.97 10.64 -15.46
N SER A 69 -6.20 9.76 -16.43
CA SER A 69 -5.68 8.39 -16.40
C SER A 69 -4.26 8.39 -16.95
N THR A 70 -3.24 8.72 -16.14
CA THR A 70 -1.83 8.73 -16.58
C THR A 70 -1.21 7.33 -16.67
N GLY A 71 -2.01 6.28 -16.52
CA GLY A 71 -1.52 4.95 -16.14
C GLY A 71 -0.87 4.99 -14.75
N PHE A 72 -0.79 3.85 -14.07
CA PHE A 72 -0.07 3.76 -12.80
C PHE A 72 0.79 2.51 -12.79
N LEU A 73 1.91 2.59 -12.07
CA LEU A 73 2.75 1.43 -11.82
C LEU A 73 2.01 0.43 -10.93
N ARG A 74 1.91 -0.80 -11.41
CA ARG A 74 1.36 -1.94 -10.66
C ARG A 74 2.46 -2.94 -10.37
N HIS A 75 2.25 -3.73 -9.32
CA HIS A 75 3.16 -4.82 -9.02
C HIS A 75 2.81 -6.04 -9.87
N PRO A 76 3.80 -6.83 -10.33
CA PRO A 76 3.54 -8.12 -10.93
C PRO A 76 2.70 -8.97 -9.96
N ARG A 77 1.55 -9.48 -10.42
CA ARG A 77 0.52 -10.24 -9.65
C ARG A 77 -0.56 -9.44 -8.92
N CYS A 78 -0.64 -8.13 -9.08
CA CYS A 78 -1.80 -7.36 -8.62
C CYS A 78 -2.71 -7.03 -9.79
N ASP A 79 -4.01 -7.27 -9.64
CA ASP A 79 -5.00 -6.89 -10.64
C ASP A 79 -5.63 -5.54 -10.25
N CYS A 80 -5.17 -4.48 -10.91
CA CYS A 80 -5.67 -3.14 -10.70
C CYS A 80 -5.96 -2.50 -12.06
N SER A 81 -7.10 -1.84 -12.15
CA SER A 81 -7.56 -1.13 -13.34
C SER A 81 -8.00 0.30 -13.00
N MET A 82 -8.37 1.06 -14.03
CA MET A 82 -8.97 2.38 -13.90
C MET A 82 -10.38 2.30 -14.47
N ARG A 83 -11.38 2.73 -13.70
CA ARG A 83 -12.77 2.80 -14.14
C ARG A 83 -13.14 4.28 -14.33
N PRO A 84 -13.60 4.71 -15.52
CA PRO A 84 -14.17 6.05 -15.66
C PRO A 84 -15.45 6.14 -14.82
N VAL A 85 -15.59 7.23 -14.07
CA VAL A 85 -16.74 7.46 -13.19
C VAL A 85 -17.17 8.92 -13.22
N THR A 86 -18.47 9.17 -13.07
CA THR A 86 -19.02 10.50 -12.81
C THR A 86 -18.76 10.90 -11.34
N SER A 87 -18.96 12.19 -11.02
CA SER A 87 -18.81 12.68 -9.64
C SER A 87 -19.79 12.01 -8.67
N GLU A 88 -20.98 11.66 -9.16
CA GLU A 88 -22.02 10.99 -8.38
C GLU A 88 -21.68 9.51 -8.16
N GLN A 89 -21.35 8.79 -9.22
CA GLN A 89 -20.93 7.39 -9.16
C GLN A 89 -19.76 7.18 -8.20
N TRP A 90 -18.76 8.07 -8.22
CA TRP A 90 -17.62 7.97 -7.30
C TRP A 90 -18.01 8.21 -5.83
N ARG A 91 -18.94 9.14 -5.59
CA ARG A 91 -19.42 9.46 -4.23
C ARG A 91 -20.24 8.31 -3.64
N GLU A 92 -21.04 7.65 -4.46
CA GLU A 92 -21.88 6.52 -4.06
C GLU A 92 -21.10 5.21 -3.97
N GLY A 93 -20.20 4.95 -4.93
CA GLY A 93 -19.39 3.72 -5.02
C GLY A 93 -18.15 3.70 -4.13
N GLY A 94 -17.68 4.86 -3.65
CA GLY A 94 -16.40 5.00 -2.95
C GLY A 94 -16.25 4.15 -1.67
N SER A 95 -17.35 3.63 -1.12
CA SER A 95 -17.32 2.73 0.04
C SER A 95 -16.88 1.30 -0.32
N SER A 96 -17.37 0.73 -1.43
CA SER A 96 -17.11 -0.67 -1.80
C SER A 96 -15.68 -0.90 -2.31
N ASP A 97 -15.10 0.11 -2.97
CA ASP A 97 -13.71 0.09 -3.44
C ASP A 97 -12.73 0.72 -2.44
N SER A 98 -13.16 0.96 -1.18
CA SER A 98 -12.27 1.54 -0.17
C SER A 98 -11.19 0.55 0.31
N PRO A 99 -10.01 1.03 0.74
CA PRO A 99 -8.97 0.14 1.28
C PRO A 99 -9.45 -0.72 2.47
N ARG A 100 -10.36 -0.18 3.27
CA ARG A 100 -10.93 -0.88 4.43
C ARG A 100 -11.93 -1.95 3.98
N ALA A 101 -12.83 -1.63 3.06
CA ALA A 101 -13.77 -2.62 2.52
C ALA A 101 -13.05 -3.80 1.87
N LEU A 102 -12.00 -3.53 1.07
CA LEU A 102 -11.19 -4.60 0.48
C LEU A 102 -10.47 -5.43 1.55
N PHE A 103 -9.99 -4.82 2.63
CA PHE A 103 -9.38 -5.56 3.73
C PHE A 103 -10.38 -6.47 4.44
N ASP A 104 -11.55 -5.94 4.77
CA ASP A 104 -12.59 -6.67 5.49
C ASP A 104 -13.23 -7.78 4.62
N GLY A 105 -13.22 -7.63 3.29
CA GLY A 105 -13.67 -8.65 2.33
C GLY A 105 -12.68 -9.79 2.08
N MET A 106 -11.45 -9.73 2.60
CA MET A 106 -10.46 -10.80 2.48
C MET A 106 -10.57 -11.83 3.61
N THR A 107 -10.20 -13.08 3.30
CA THR A 107 -9.95 -14.08 4.35
C THR A 107 -8.72 -13.73 5.19
N LEU A 108 -8.61 -14.27 6.41
CA LEU A 108 -7.44 -14.04 7.27
C LEU A 108 -6.12 -14.40 6.56
N ALA A 109 -6.09 -15.51 5.82
CA ALA A 109 -4.92 -15.91 5.05
C ALA A 109 -4.58 -14.92 3.92
N GLN A 110 -5.59 -14.34 3.26
CA GLN A 110 -5.38 -13.32 2.24
C GLN A 110 -4.87 -12.00 2.86
N GLN A 111 -5.42 -11.58 4.00
CA GLN A 111 -4.95 -10.42 4.74
C GLN A 111 -3.47 -10.60 5.14
N ASP A 112 -3.13 -11.73 5.76
CA ASP A 112 -1.78 -12.04 6.21
C ASP A 112 -0.80 -12.13 5.03
N LYS A 113 -1.24 -12.66 3.87
CA LYS A 113 -0.43 -12.71 2.65
C LYS A 113 -0.21 -11.32 2.03
N ALA A 114 -1.21 -10.46 2.08
CA ALA A 114 -1.15 -9.13 1.46
C ALA A 114 -0.37 -8.09 2.30
N PHE A 115 -0.44 -8.21 3.63
CA PHE A 115 0.11 -7.23 4.56
C PHE A 115 1.26 -7.76 5.44
N GLY A 116 1.33 -9.07 5.66
CA GLY A 116 2.11 -9.68 6.75
C GLY A 116 1.25 -9.93 7.99
N LYS A 117 1.58 -10.97 8.76
CA LYS A 117 0.75 -11.40 9.92
C LYS A 117 0.58 -10.29 10.97
N GLY A 118 1.68 -9.63 11.35
CA GLY A 118 1.66 -8.59 12.38
C GLY A 118 0.94 -7.33 11.91
N GLU A 119 1.16 -6.92 10.66
CA GLU A 119 0.48 -5.78 10.06
C GLU A 119 -1.03 -6.05 9.90
N ALA A 120 -1.40 -7.23 9.41
CA ALA A 120 -2.79 -7.63 9.30
C ALA A 120 -3.48 -7.68 10.66
N ALA A 121 -2.81 -8.22 11.69
CA ALA A 121 -3.32 -8.20 13.06
C ALA A 121 -3.54 -6.77 13.59
N ALA A 122 -2.60 -5.85 13.34
CA ALA A 122 -2.77 -4.45 13.71
C ALA A 122 -3.97 -3.78 13.00
N ILE A 123 -4.18 -4.07 11.71
CA ILE A 123 -5.33 -3.55 10.95
C ILE A 123 -6.65 -4.13 11.47
N ARG A 124 -6.67 -5.43 11.83
CA ARG A 124 -7.81 -6.06 12.50
C ARG A 124 -8.11 -5.40 13.85
N ALA A 125 -7.07 -4.98 14.58
CA ALA A 125 -7.20 -4.20 15.81
C ALA A 125 -7.58 -2.71 15.59
N GLY A 126 -7.85 -2.30 14.35
CA GLY A 126 -8.36 -0.97 13.99
C GLY A 126 -7.31 0.02 13.50
N ALA A 127 -6.06 -0.42 13.28
CA ALA A 127 -5.04 0.48 12.73
C ALA A 127 -5.41 0.97 11.32
N ASP A 128 -5.12 2.24 11.05
CA ASP A 128 -5.26 2.87 9.74
C ASP A 128 -4.33 2.18 8.73
N ILE A 129 -4.93 1.61 7.67
CA ILE A 129 -4.23 0.86 6.62
C ILE A 129 -3.13 1.72 5.97
N GLY A 130 -3.40 3.01 5.76
CA GLY A 130 -2.44 3.95 5.19
C GLY A 130 -1.22 4.14 6.07
N ARG A 131 -1.39 4.27 7.39
CA ARG A 131 -0.29 4.37 8.35
C ARG A 131 0.54 3.09 8.38
N VAL A 132 -0.11 1.93 8.37
CA VAL A 132 0.56 0.62 8.40
C VAL A 132 1.37 0.39 7.13
N VAL A 133 0.76 0.55 5.95
CA VAL A 133 1.41 0.30 4.65
C VAL A 133 2.53 1.31 4.38
N ASN A 134 2.32 2.61 4.65
CA ASN A 134 3.36 3.60 4.40
C ASN A 134 4.54 3.48 5.38
N ALA A 135 4.31 3.00 6.61
CA ALA A 135 5.38 2.76 7.58
C ALA A 135 6.42 1.74 7.07
N ARG A 136 6.04 0.82 6.18
CA ARG A 136 6.95 -0.16 5.57
C ARG A 136 7.32 0.14 4.12
N ARG A 137 7.08 1.37 3.65
CA ARG A 137 7.56 1.79 2.33
C ARG A 137 9.08 1.65 2.25
N ARG A 138 9.60 1.37 1.05
CA ARG A 138 11.04 1.23 0.78
C ARG A 138 11.85 2.33 1.48
N ASN A 139 12.90 1.92 2.20
CA ASN A 139 13.82 2.77 2.98
C ASN A 139 13.24 3.45 4.23
N GLN A 140 12.00 3.14 4.64
CA GLN A 140 11.43 3.68 5.88
C GLN A 140 11.77 2.86 7.11
N VAL A 141 11.83 1.53 6.97
CA VAL A 141 12.12 0.61 8.08
C VAL A 141 13.62 0.60 8.38
N TYR A 142 13.95 0.50 9.66
CA TYR A 142 15.30 0.19 10.15
C TYR A 142 15.22 -0.68 11.40
N VAL A 143 16.29 -1.41 11.66
CA VAL A 143 16.41 -2.28 12.83
C VAL A 143 17.39 -1.63 13.81
N ALA A 144 17.02 -1.60 15.08
CA ALA A 144 17.89 -1.18 16.17
C ALA A 144 17.61 -2.04 17.41
N GLY A 145 18.65 -2.63 18.02
CA GLY A 145 18.50 -3.47 19.22
C GLY A 145 17.58 -4.69 19.02
N GLY A 146 17.47 -5.21 17.80
CA GLY A 146 16.57 -6.33 17.48
C GLY A 146 15.10 -5.94 17.21
N TYR A 147 14.75 -4.66 17.30
CA TYR A 147 13.40 -4.16 17.07
C TYR A 147 13.28 -3.41 15.73
N GLU A 148 12.14 -3.56 15.06
CA GLU A 148 11.84 -2.82 13.83
C GLU A 148 11.15 -1.48 14.11
N PHE A 149 11.73 -0.42 13.55
CA PHE A 149 11.22 0.94 13.63
C PHE A 149 11.01 1.54 12.24
N THR A 150 10.20 2.59 12.16
CA THR A 150 9.92 3.33 10.92
C THR A 150 10.30 4.81 11.05
N ARG A 151 10.82 5.37 9.95
CA ARG A 151 11.05 6.81 9.77
C ARG A 151 9.82 7.55 9.21
N GLU A 152 8.72 6.84 9.01
CA GLU A 152 7.49 7.43 8.48
C GLU A 152 6.72 8.21 9.56
N ALA A 153 6.16 9.35 9.17
CA ALA A 153 5.37 10.25 10.01
C ALA A 153 6.05 10.80 11.29
N ILE A 154 7.37 10.66 11.48
CA ILE A 154 8.09 11.21 12.66
C ILE A 154 8.55 12.67 12.49
N THR A 155 8.09 13.39 11.46
CA THR A 155 8.40 14.82 11.23
C THR A 155 7.26 15.71 11.70
N SER A 156 7.43 17.04 11.64
CA SER A 156 6.37 18.02 11.91
C SER A 156 5.13 17.87 11.02
N ARG A 157 5.28 17.35 9.80
CA ARG A 157 4.16 17.08 8.88
C ARG A 157 3.40 15.79 9.20
N GLY A 158 3.89 15.01 10.16
CA GLY A 158 3.28 13.77 10.62
C GLY A 158 2.85 13.87 12.08
N ILE A 159 3.08 12.81 12.84
CA ILE A 159 2.79 12.75 14.27
C ILE A 159 4.00 13.21 15.11
N GLY A 160 5.08 13.72 14.50
CA GLY A 160 6.33 14.01 15.20
C GLY A 160 6.16 15.00 16.36
N GLN A 161 5.39 16.07 16.17
CA GLN A 161 5.16 17.09 17.23
C GLN A 161 4.40 16.51 18.44
N GLN A 162 3.49 15.57 18.20
CA GLN A 162 2.73 14.91 19.27
C GLN A 162 3.60 13.96 20.11
N ARG A 163 4.84 13.71 19.69
CA ARG A 163 5.70 12.68 20.27
C ARG A 163 6.93 13.21 20.98
N GLY A 164 7.13 14.52 21.00
CA GLY A 164 8.19 15.18 21.74
C GLY A 164 8.98 16.16 20.88
N GLU A 165 10.14 16.55 21.39
CA GLU A 165 10.98 17.54 20.74
C GLU A 165 11.49 17.05 19.38
N LEU A 166 11.38 17.94 18.40
CA LEU A 166 11.89 17.70 17.06
C LEU A 166 13.32 18.22 16.98
N ALA A 167 14.29 17.33 16.75
CA ALA A 167 15.68 17.73 16.51
C ALA A 167 16.14 17.39 15.08
N LYS A 168 17.20 18.06 14.65
CA LYS A 168 17.78 17.91 13.31
C LYS A 168 19.00 16.98 13.41
N ASN A 169 18.80 15.71 13.10
CA ASN A 169 19.90 14.74 13.06
C ASN A 169 20.25 14.46 11.59
N SER A 170 21.36 15.05 11.13
CA SER A 170 22.05 14.87 9.82
C SER A 170 21.20 14.92 8.53
N GLY A 171 19.90 15.20 8.62
CA GLY A 171 18.97 15.24 7.49
C GLY A 171 18.34 16.60 7.23
N ARG A 172 17.60 16.69 6.12
CA ARG A 172 16.87 17.90 5.70
C ARG A 172 15.79 18.34 6.69
N TYR A 173 15.16 17.41 7.40
CA TYR A 173 13.97 17.65 8.22
C TYR A 173 14.23 17.40 9.70
N ARG A 174 13.63 18.22 10.58
CA ARG A 174 13.54 17.95 12.02
C ARG A 174 12.57 16.79 12.28
N ARG A 175 12.93 15.91 13.21
CA ARG A 175 12.21 14.66 13.51
C ARG A 175 12.14 14.43 15.01
N SER A 176 11.09 13.76 15.45
CA SER A 176 10.94 13.28 16.83
C SER A 176 12.10 12.36 17.17
N GLN A 177 12.69 12.55 18.34
CA GLN A 177 13.72 11.64 18.86
C GLN A 177 13.13 10.33 19.40
N VAL A 178 11.84 10.31 19.70
CA VAL A 178 11.16 9.08 20.14
C VAL A 178 11.01 8.13 18.93
N PRO A 179 11.62 6.94 18.95
CA PRO A 179 11.49 5.97 17.87
C PRO A 179 10.03 5.56 17.66
N ARG A 180 9.68 5.20 16.43
CA ARG A 180 8.34 4.70 16.09
C ARG A 180 8.44 3.23 15.69
N PRO A 181 8.03 2.26 16.54
CA PRO A 181 7.97 0.86 16.14
C PRO A 181 7.03 0.67 14.94
N THR A 182 7.28 -0.35 14.12
CA THR A 182 6.30 -0.76 13.10
C THR A 182 5.03 -1.32 13.79
N ALA A 183 3.90 -1.31 13.09
CA ALA A 183 2.67 -1.87 13.66
C ALA A 183 2.82 -3.37 13.99
N ALA A 184 3.52 -4.12 13.13
CA ALA A 184 3.87 -5.51 13.38
C ALA A 184 4.78 -5.66 14.62
N GLN A 185 5.73 -4.76 14.82
CA GLN A 185 6.57 -4.78 16.02
C GLN A 185 5.73 -4.61 17.29
N LEU A 186 4.74 -3.71 17.28
CA LEU A 186 3.84 -3.53 18.43
C LEU A 186 3.03 -4.78 18.72
N VAL A 187 2.48 -5.42 17.69
CA VAL A 187 1.78 -6.71 17.82
C VAL A 187 2.69 -7.77 18.44
N ASN A 188 3.91 -7.91 17.92
CA ASN A 188 4.86 -8.91 18.42
C ASN A 188 5.30 -8.65 19.86
N THR A 189 5.39 -7.38 20.28
CA THR A 189 5.85 -7.02 21.63
C THR A 189 4.74 -7.12 22.67
N VAL A 190 3.49 -6.80 22.30
CA VAL A 190 2.36 -6.85 23.24
C VAL A 190 1.81 -8.27 23.40
N GLY A 191 1.83 -9.09 22.35
CA GLY A 191 1.24 -10.43 22.38
C GLY A 191 -0.29 -10.37 22.33
N GLU A 192 -0.95 -11.04 23.28
CA GLU A 192 -2.41 -11.27 23.26
C GLU A 192 -3.23 -10.19 23.98
N ASP A 193 -2.60 -9.22 24.67
CA ASP A 193 -3.32 -8.13 25.32
C ASP A 193 -3.82 -7.10 24.29
N GLN A 194 -5.06 -7.29 23.84
CA GLN A 194 -5.72 -6.43 22.88
C GLN A 194 -5.87 -4.97 23.38
N ALA A 195 -6.09 -4.76 24.68
CA ALA A 195 -6.27 -3.43 25.23
C ALA A 195 -4.93 -2.66 25.21
N GLU A 196 -3.84 -3.33 25.58
CA GLU A 196 -2.50 -2.76 25.46
C GLU A 196 -2.12 -2.50 24.00
N LEU A 197 -2.46 -3.40 23.08
CA LEU A 197 -2.19 -3.21 21.66
C LEU A 197 -2.87 -1.94 21.14
N VAL A 198 -4.15 -1.74 21.45
CA VAL A 198 -4.90 -0.53 21.06
C VAL A 198 -4.27 0.73 21.67
N ARG A 199 -3.87 0.68 22.96
CA ARG A 199 -3.15 1.80 23.61
C ARG A 199 -1.86 2.15 22.88
N GLN A 200 -1.05 1.16 22.52
CA GLN A 200 0.20 1.37 21.79
C GLN A 200 -0.04 1.86 20.36
N LEU A 201 -1.01 1.30 19.64
CA LEU A 201 -1.37 1.75 18.29
C LEU A 201 -1.82 3.21 18.28
N ARG A 202 -2.58 3.67 19.29
CA ARG A 202 -2.92 5.09 19.48
C ARG A 202 -1.69 5.92 19.80
N ARG A 203 -0.87 5.49 20.76
CA ARG A 203 0.37 6.17 21.17
C ARG A 203 1.33 6.42 20.00
N PHE A 204 1.41 5.48 19.06
CA PHE A 204 2.29 5.57 17.89
C PHE A 204 1.57 6.02 16.61
N GLY A 205 0.34 6.55 16.73
CA GLY A 205 -0.41 7.19 15.65
C GLY A 205 -0.76 6.27 14.48
N TYR A 206 -0.93 4.97 14.77
CA TYR A 206 -1.51 4.00 13.83
C TYR A 206 -3.03 3.97 13.94
N LEU A 207 -3.59 4.29 15.11
CA LEU A 207 -5.03 4.38 15.35
C LEU A 207 -5.35 5.81 15.81
N ARG A 208 -6.44 6.39 15.30
CA ARG A 208 -6.94 7.72 15.71
C ARG A 208 -7.97 7.59 16.81
#